data_AF-A0A2V3UAQ4-F1
#
_entry.id   AF-A0A2V3UAQ4-F1
#
_cell.length_a   1.000
_cell.length_b   1.000
_cell.length_c   1.000
_cell.angle_alpha   90.00
_cell.angle_beta   90.00
_cell.angle_gamma   90.00
#
_symmetry.space_group_name_H-M   'P 1'
#
loop_
_entity.id
_entity.type
_entity.pdbx_description
1 polymer ?
#
loop_
_entity_poly.entity_id
_entity_poly.type
_entity_poly.pdbx_seq_one_letter_code
_entity_poly.pdbx_strand_id
1 'polypeptide(L)'
;MDGQTLRDRFDLRLQVAENDDRLGDRGSRYVGVKSCKPMIEEAAAALDRERASHAADAEALRAVIQHLRPGAAIVRIDEPTTGRHRYELWTNLTPKPAGVASLFAGVRGVPWTDEPRRARDADLPQVGSFHG
;
A
#
# COMPACT_ATOMS: atom_id res chain seq x y z
N MET A 1 2.31 -10.07 -6.65
CA MET A 1 2.62 -11.50 -6.39
C MET A 1 3.29 -11.61 -5.04
N ASP A 2 2.93 -12.57 -4.18
CA ASP A 2 3.62 -12.86 -2.88
C ASP A 2 4.49 -14.11 -3.01
N GLY A 3 5.28 -14.39 -1.98
CA GLY A 3 6.01 -15.64 -1.85
C GLY A 3 5.10 -16.86 -1.97
N GLN A 4 3.88 -16.83 -1.40
CA GLN A 4 2.93 -17.93 -1.56
C GLN A 4 2.49 -18.13 -3.01
N THR A 5 2.08 -17.08 -3.71
CA THR A 5 1.73 -17.18 -5.14
C THR A 5 2.89 -17.71 -5.98
N LEU A 6 4.14 -17.35 -5.63
CA LEU A 6 5.33 -17.84 -6.31
C LEU A 6 5.54 -19.35 -6.07
N ARG A 7 5.39 -19.81 -4.83
CA ARG A 7 5.44 -21.25 -4.46
C ARG A 7 4.36 -22.04 -5.20
N ASP A 8 3.11 -21.58 -5.18
CA ASP A 8 1.97 -22.26 -5.83
C ASP A 8 2.20 -22.43 -7.34
N ARG A 9 2.72 -21.40 -8.00
CA ARG A 9 3.04 -21.46 -9.44
C ARG A 9 4.19 -22.42 -9.73
N PHE A 10 5.19 -22.46 -8.85
CA PHE A 10 6.30 -23.39 -9.00
C PHE A 10 5.86 -24.84 -8.76
N ASP A 11 5.00 -25.09 -7.78
CA ASP A 11 4.42 -26.41 -7.53
C ASP A 11 3.61 -26.91 -8.73
N LEU A 12 2.81 -26.03 -9.35
CA LEU A 12 2.12 -26.36 -10.60
C LEU A 12 3.13 -26.72 -11.71
N ARG A 13 4.23 -25.99 -11.83
CA ARG A 13 5.27 -26.28 -12.83
C ARG A 13 5.97 -27.61 -12.56
N LEU A 14 6.18 -27.95 -11.29
CA LEU A 14 6.76 -29.23 -10.87
C LEU A 14 5.84 -30.40 -11.21
N GLN A 15 4.52 -30.24 -10.98
CA GLN A 15 3.52 -31.24 -11.36
C GLN A 15 3.47 -31.49 -12.87
N VAL A 16 3.53 -30.41 -13.68
CA VAL A 16 3.56 -30.54 -15.15
C VAL A 16 4.82 -31.30 -15.58
N ALA A 17 6.00 -30.93 -15.06
CA ALA A 17 7.24 -31.59 -15.43
C ALA A 17 7.30 -33.07 -14.99
N GLU A 18 6.67 -33.40 -13.86
CA GLU A 18 6.53 -34.79 -13.40
C GLU A 18 5.61 -35.59 -14.32
N ASN A 19 4.51 -35.00 -14.78
CA ASN A 19 3.60 -35.64 -15.73
C ASN A 19 4.26 -35.85 -17.09
N ASP A 20 5.02 -34.87 -17.59
CA ASP A 20 5.75 -34.98 -18.85
C ASP A 20 6.78 -36.12 -18.79
N ASP A 21 7.56 -36.20 -17.70
CA ASP A 21 8.55 -37.26 -17.47
C ASP A 21 7.89 -38.66 -17.42
N ARG A 22 6.73 -38.78 -16.74
CA ARG A 22 5.95 -40.02 -16.70
C ARG A 22 5.42 -40.45 -18.08
N LEU A 23 5.11 -39.50 -18.94
CA LEU A 23 4.64 -39.75 -20.31
C LEU A 23 5.78 -39.98 -21.30
N GLY A 24 7.04 -39.86 -20.86
CA GLY A 24 8.22 -39.95 -21.72
C GLY A 24 8.42 -38.73 -22.62
N ASP A 25 7.68 -37.64 -22.37
CA ASP A 25 7.84 -36.36 -23.04
C ASP A 25 8.99 -35.59 -22.39
N ARG A 26 10.00 -35.24 -23.18
CA ARG A 26 11.22 -34.58 -22.69
C ARG A 26 11.14 -33.06 -22.69
N GLY A 27 9.96 -32.47 -22.94
CA GLY A 27 9.73 -31.03 -23.05
C GLY A 27 10.22 -30.19 -21.84
N SER A 28 10.13 -30.71 -20.62
CA SER A 28 10.74 -30.10 -19.43
C SER A 28 11.35 -31.17 -18.55
N ARG A 29 12.68 -31.21 -18.43
CA ARG A 29 13.34 -32.22 -17.59
C ARG A 29 12.94 -32.00 -16.13
N TYR A 30 12.14 -32.91 -15.57
CA TYR A 30 11.70 -32.89 -14.17
C TYR A 30 12.84 -32.59 -13.19
N VAL A 31 14.01 -33.22 -13.39
CA VAL A 31 15.23 -32.99 -12.60
C VAL A 31 15.67 -31.53 -12.62
N GLY A 32 15.61 -30.88 -13.78
CA GLY A 32 15.97 -29.47 -13.94
C GLY A 32 15.01 -28.55 -13.19
N VAL A 33 13.70 -28.77 -13.35
CA VAL A 33 12.67 -27.99 -12.63
C VAL A 33 12.80 -28.18 -11.12
N LYS A 34 12.96 -29.42 -10.67
CA LYS A 34 13.14 -29.75 -9.25
C LYS A 34 14.38 -29.09 -8.65
N SER A 35 15.46 -28.97 -9.41
CA SER A 35 16.69 -28.32 -8.94
C SER A 35 16.53 -26.82 -8.65
N CYS A 36 15.51 -26.17 -9.21
CA CYS A 36 15.22 -24.75 -8.96
C CYS A 36 14.51 -24.51 -7.62
N LYS A 37 14.00 -25.55 -6.95
CA LYS A 37 13.26 -25.42 -5.68
C LYS A 37 13.95 -24.52 -4.63
N PRO A 38 15.25 -24.68 -4.31
CA PRO A 38 15.91 -23.80 -3.33
C PRO A 38 15.89 -22.32 -3.73
N MET A 39 16.09 -22.01 -5.02
CA MET A 39 16.06 -20.62 -5.51
C MET A 39 14.66 -20.01 -5.39
N ILE A 40 13.62 -20.81 -5.63
CA ILE A 40 12.23 -20.37 -5.51
C ILE A 40 11.87 -20.11 -4.05
N GLU A 41 12.29 -20.98 -3.13
CA GLU A 41 12.06 -20.77 -1.69
C GLU A 41 12.77 -19.53 -1.17
N GLU A 42 14.02 -19.30 -1.61
CA GLU A 42 14.77 -18.09 -1.26
C GLU A 42 14.10 -16.83 -1.79
N ALA A 43 13.69 -16.84 -3.07
CA ALA A 43 12.97 -15.73 -3.69
C ALA A 43 11.62 -15.46 -3.01
N ALA A 44 10.88 -16.51 -2.66
CA ALA A 44 9.61 -16.40 -1.95
C ALA A 44 9.81 -15.80 -0.55
N ALA A 45 10.83 -16.28 0.19
CA ALA A 45 11.18 -15.73 1.50
C ALA A 45 11.66 -14.27 1.43
N ALA A 46 12.36 -13.88 0.34
CA ALA A 46 12.73 -12.49 0.11
C ALA A 46 11.51 -11.60 -0.13
N LEU A 47 10.56 -12.05 -0.97
CA LEU A 47 9.29 -11.34 -1.20
C LEU A 47 8.46 -11.20 0.08
N ASP A 48 8.42 -12.25 0.90
CA ASP A 48 7.69 -12.22 2.18
C ASP A 48 8.32 -11.21 3.15
N ARG A 49 9.66 -11.15 3.23
CA ARG A 49 10.39 -10.15 4.04
C ARG A 49 10.18 -8.72 3.55
N GLU A 50 10.26 -8.49 2.24
CA GLU A 50 10.06 -7.16 1.65
C GLU A 50 8.64 -6.67 1.94
N ARG A 51 7.64 -7.53 1.77
CA ARG A 51 6.24 -7.19 2.10
C ARG A 51 6.06 -6.87 3.59
N ALA A 52 6.67 -7.65 4.47
CA ALA A 52 6.61 -7.38 5.91
C ALA A 52 7.23 -6.02 6.25
N SER A 53 8.38 -5.67 5.64
CA SER A 53 9.01 -4.36 5.79
C SER A 53 8.09 -3.25 5.29
N HIS A 54 7.55 -3.36 4.08
CA HIS A 54 6.66 -2.35 3.52
C HIS A 54 5.36 -2.19 4.33
N ALA A 55 4.84 -3.26 4.93
CA ALA A 55 3.69 -3.18 5.81
C ALA A 55 4.02 -2.41 7.10
N ALA A 56 5.18 -2.67 7.71
CA ALA A 56 5.65 -1.95 8.89
C ALA A 56 5.91 -0.46 8.58
N ASP A 57 6.55 -0.16 7.45
CA ASP A 57 6.80 1.21 7.01
C ASP A 57 5.48 1.96 6.74
N ALA A 58 4.51 1.30 6.12
CA ALA A 58 3.18 1.87 5.89
C ALA A 58 2.42 2.15 7.20
N GLU A 59 2.56 1.29 8.21
CA GLU A 59 1.98 1.50 9.52
C GLU A 59 2.65 2.67 10.26
N ALA A 60 3.99 2.74 10.23
CA ALA A 60 4.73 3.85 10.80
C ALA A 60 4.35 5.19 10.14
N LEU A 61 4.25 5.22 8.81
CA LEU A 61 3.80 6.41 8.07
C LEU A 61 2.36 6.80 8.43
N ARG A 62 1.45 5.84 8.60
CA ARG A 62 0.08 6.12 9.06
C ARG A 62 0.08 6.73 10.45
N ALA A 63 0.88 6.21 11.37
CA ALA A 63 0.99 6.76 12.73
C ALA A 63 1.52 8.20 12.72
N VAL A 64 2.56 8.49 11.93
CA VAL A 64 3.09 9.85 11.76
C VAL A 64 2.03 10.79 11.18
N ILE A 65 1.31 10.36 10.14
CA ILE A 65 0.25 11.17 9.52
C ILE A 65 -0.89 11.45 10.50
N GLN A 66 -1.32 10.46 11.28
CA GLN A 66 -2.37 10.65 12.29
C GLN A 66 -1.92 11.60 13.40
N HIS A 67 -0.64 11.54 13.81
CA HIS A 67 -0.09 12.44 14.81
C HIS A 67 0.00 13.89 14.29
N LEU A 68 0.50 14.08 13.07
CA LEU A 68 0.64 15.41 12.47
C LEU A 68 -0.70 16.03 12.05
N ARG A 69 -1.65 15.20 11.61
CA ARG A 69 -2.98 15.63 11.14
C ARG A 69 -4.08 14.69 11.65
N PRO A 70 -4.59 14.95 12.86
CA PRO A 70 -5.73 14.22 13.40
C PRO A 70 -6.93 14.28 12.45
N GLY A 71 -7.50 13.13 12.10
CA GLY A 71 -8.64 13.03 11.18
C GLY A 71 -8.28 12.93 9.69
N ALA A 72 -6.99 12.87 9.34
CA ALA A 72 -6.55 12.52 7.99
C ALA A 72 -6.67 11.02 7.72
N ALA A 73 -7.00 10.66 6.48
CA ALA A 73 -7.13 9.29 5.99
C ALA A 73 -6.26 9.11 4.74
N ILE A 74 -5.50 8.01 4.70
CA ILE A 74 -4.76 7.61 3.50
C ILE A 74 -5.67 6.71 2.67
N VAL A 75 -5.98 7.15 1.45
CA VAL A 75 -6.83 6.42 0.52
C VAL A 75 -5.95 5.82 -0.57
N ARG A 76 -6.08 4.51 -0.79
CA ARG A 76 -5.49 3.84 -1.93
C ARG A 76 -6.43 3.97 -3.12
N ILE A 77 -5.91 4.48 -4.22
CA ILE A 77 -6.60 4.56 -5.51
C ILE A 77 -5.93 3.56 -6.44
N ASP A 78 -6.72 2.60 -6.89
CA ASP A 78 -6.29 1.63 -7.90
C ASP A 78 -6.48 2.26 -9.28
N GLU A 79 -5.41 2.40 -10.07
CA GLU A 79 -5.51 2.80 -11.46
C GLU A 79 -5.77 1.57 -12.33
N PRO A 80 -6.99 1.39 -12.86
CA PRO A 80 -7.37 0.16 -13.55
C PRO A 80 -6.61 -0.07 -14.85
N THR A 81 -6.05 0.98 -15.46
CA THR A 81 -5.37 0.93 -16.76
C THR A 81 -3.89 0.63 -16.67
N THR A 82 -3.22 1.01 -15.59
CA THR A 82 -1.75 0.87 -15.42
C THR A 82 -1.38 -0.26 -14.46
N GLY A 83 -2.35 -0.79 -13.70
CA GLY A 83 -2.09 -1.72 -12.61
C GLY A 83 -1.28 -1.10 -11.47
N ARG A 84 -1.12 0.23 -11.47
CA ARG A 84 -0.42 0.97 -10.43
C ARG A 84 -1.41 1.39 -9.35
N HIS A 85 -0.87 1.55 -8.14
CA HIS A 85 -1.61 2.09 -7.02
C HIS A 85 -1.03 3.46 -6.69
N ARG A 86 -1.90 4.45 -6.57
CA ARG A 86 -1.53 5.76 -6.02
C ARG A 86 -2.16 5.89 -4.64
N TYR A 87 -1.40 6.45 -3.71
CA TYR A 87 -1.92 6.82 -2.40
C TYR A 87 -2.22 8.32 -2.39
N GLU A 88 -3.39 8.68 -1.91
CA GLU A 88 -3.81 10.05 -1.70
C GLU A 88 -4.08 10.30 -0.22
N LEU A 89 -3.66 11.46 0.27
CA LEU A 89 -4.01 11.93 1.60
C LEU A 89 -5.31 12.73 1.51
N TRP A 90 -6.31 12.30 2.27
CA TRP A 90 -7.60 12.95 2.38
C TRP A 90 -7.76 13.46 3.79
N THR A 91 -8.06 14.74 3.96
CA THR A 91 -8.29 15.32 5.29
C THR A 91 -9.79 15.59 5.46
N ASN A 92 -10.33 15.24 6.63
CA ASN A 92 -11.63 15.77 7.03
C ASN A 92 -11.39 17.22 7.44
N LEU A 93 -11.98 18.17 6.70
CA LEU A 93 -12.06 19.54 7.19
C LEU A 93 -12.91 19.51 8.46
N THR A 94 -12.34 19.94 9.60
CA THR A 94 -13.10 20.05 10.85
C THR A 94 -14.32 20.93 10.59
N PRO A 95 -15.55 20.49 10.92
CA PRO A 95 -16.72 21.34 10.77
C PRO A 95 -16.53 22.60 11.62
N LYS A 96 -16.95 23.76 11.09
CA LYS A 96 -16.90 25.05 11.80
C LYS A 96 -17.59 24.90 13.15
N PRO A 97 -16.94 25.18 14.28
CA PRO A 97 -17.56 24.97 15.57
C PRO A 97 -18.72 25.95 15.74
N ALA A 98 -19.88 25.44 16.17
CA ALA A 98 -21.03 26.28 16.48
C ALA A 98 -20.85 26.95 17.85
N GLY A 99 -20.97 28.27 17.91
CA GLY A 99 -20.98 29.04 19.16
C GLY A 99 -19.61 29.60 19.60
N VAL A 100 -19.42 29.75 20.91
CA VAL A 100 -18.34 30.50 21.62
C VAL A 100 -16.89 30.10 21.25
N ALA A 101 -16.72 29.02 20.49
CA ALA A 101 -15.44 28.62 19.90
C ALA A 101 -14.93 29.60 18.81
N SER A 102 -15.75 30.55 18.34
CA SER A 102 -15.33 31.67 17.50
C SER A 102 -14.25 32.55 18.15
N LEU A 103 -14.13 32.54 19.49
CA LEU A 103 -13.04 33.21 20.21
C LEU A 103 -11.65 32.62 19.92
N PHE A 104 -11.60 31.35 19.47
CA PHE A 104 -10.37 30.68 19.03
C PHE A 104 -10.16 30.76 17.51
N ALA A 105 -11.04 31.44 16.77
CA ALA A 105 -10.90 31.64 15.32
C ALA A 105 -9.68 32.50 14.93
N GLY A 106 -8.97 33.06 15.91
CA GLY A 106 -7.66 33.71 15.73
C GLY A 106 -6.49 32.73 15.52
N VAL A 107 -6.68 31.42 15.71
CA VAL A 107 -5.67 30.41 15.36
C VAL A 107 -5.65 30.30 13.82
N ARG A 108 -4.81 31.13 13.19
CA ARG A 108 -4.65 31.19 11.73
C ARG A 108 -4.20 29.83 11.19
N GLY A 109 -4.98 29.29 10.24
CA GLY A 109 -4.46 28.28 9.32
C GLY A 109 -5.41 27.16 8.90
N VAL A 110 -6.60 27.01 9.50
CA VAL A 110 -7.52 25.92 9.12
C VAL A 110 -8.66 26.46 8.26
N PRO A 111 -8.77 26.09 6.97
CA PRO A 111 -9.94 26.43 6.16
C PRO A 111 -11.16 25.68 6.69
N TRP A 112 -12.22 26.42 7.01
CA TRP A 112 -13.50 25.88 7.48
C TRP A 112 -14.47 25.73 6.30
N THR A 113 -15.23 24.64 6.25
CA THR A 113 -16.34 24.47 5.29
C THR A 113 -17.65 24.20 6.01
N ASP A 114 -18.77 24.63 5.42
CA ASP A 114 -20.12 24.49 5.99
C ASP A 114 -20.67 23.04 5.90
N GLU A 115 -20.04 22.18 5.09
CA GLU A 115 -20.35 20.74 5.00
C GLU A 115 -19.11 19.89 5.35
N PRO A 116 -19.27 18.69 5.94
CA PRO A 116 -18.19 17.72 6.09
C PRO A 116 -17.81 17.14 4.72
N ARG A 117 -17.12 17.95 3.91
CA ARG A 117 -16.53 17.53 2.65
C ARG A 117 -15.10 17.10 2.91
N ARG A 118 -14.77 15.86 2.55
CA ARG A 118 -13.36 15.45 2.48
C ARG A 118 -12.73 16.14 1.28
N ALA A 119 -11.60 16.79 1.49
CA ALA A 119 -10.80 17.38 0.43
C ALA A 119 -9.52 16.56 0.25
N ARG A 120 -9.05 16.45 -0.99
CA ARG A 120 -7.68 15.97 -1.22
C ARG A 120 -6.73 17.01 -0.66
N ASP A 121 -5.65 16.53 -0.05
CA ASP A 121 -4.67 17.42 0.55
C ASP A 121 -4.00 18.35 -0.48
N ALA A 122 -3.81 17.85 -1.71
CA ALA A 122 -3.29 18.63 -2.83
C ALA A 122 -4.22 19.77 -3.29
N ASP A 123 -5.50 19.69 -2.96
CA ASP A 123 -6.52 20.67 -3.32
C ASP A 123 -6.72 21.72 -2.21
N LEU A 124 -6.01 21.60 -1.08
CA LEU A 124 -6.07 22.58 0.01
C LEU A 124 -5.17 23.79 -0.29
N PRO A 125 -5.60 25.02 0.08
CA PRO A 125 -4.74 26.19 -0.03
C PRO A 125 -3.48 25.99 0.83
N GLN A 126 -2.29 26.29 0.28
CA GLN A 126 -1.04 26.21 1.04
C GLN A 126 -1.11 27.16 2.23
N VAL A 127 -1.24 26.59 3.43
CA VAL A 127 -1.14 27.34 4.66
C VAL A 127 0.35 27.55 4.91
N GLY A 128 0.79 28.81 4.84
CA GLY A 128 2.21 29.17 4.88
C GLY A 128 2.97 28.52 6.04
N SER A 129 4.16 28.02 5.73
CA SER A 129 5.14 27.48 6.67
C SER A 129 5.45 28.51 7.75
N PHE A 130 5.19 28.18 9.02
CA PHE A 130 5.72 28.95 10.15
C PHE A 130 7.10 28.39 10.49
N HIS A 131 8.16 29.15 10.17
CA HIS A 131 9.44 29.03 10.86
C HIS A 131 9.36 29.94 12.09
N GLY A 132 9.37 29.32 13.27
CA GLY A 132 9.61 29.98 14.55
C GLY A 132 10.91 29.43 15.13
#